data_AF-A0A6G4ZXF5-F1
#
_entry.id   AF-A0A6G4ZXF5-F1
#
_cell.length_a   1.000
_cell.length_b   1.000
_cell.length_c   1.000
_cell.angle_alpha   90.00
_cell.angle_beta   90.00
_cell.angle_gamma   90.00
#
_symmetry.space_group_name_H-M   'P 1'
#
loop_
_entity.id
_entity.type
_entity.pdbx_description
1 polymer ?
#
loop_
_entity_poly.entity_id
_entity_poly.type
_entity_poly.pdbx_seq_one_letter_code
_entity_poly.pdbx_strand_id
1 'polypeptide(L)'
;MQGLSRDLCRGLYFDHLSELCLALVRCVGALAVESALQAQLLAAGALFHLLLSAFHYDYTLREGGVESALETNQQEVANRLAEESITACARLAGLDEACPPNAAARSALSALLTPYLARKLGVLPAPELLRILTANTENPYLLWDNATRAELREYLREQQRSVVRSGECDESYGANFVYSAHKEELVVGEIFVRIYNEQPTFPLENPRQFALDLLDFVGSQAQYLHSARSLDDNNVGQASGGIQRVAQTEQALQALHNVLRNNPGLESLCVGHFRLLFCLLSLDGCRGLQAVTVQVIQALTGSHT
;
A
#
# COMPACT_ATOMS: atom_id res chain seq x y z
N MET A 1 9.95 3.62 -32.47
CA MET A 1 9.56 2.62 -31.45
C MET A 1 8.41 3.06 -30.55
N GLN A 2 8.21 4.36 -30.26
CA GLN A 2 7.05 4.84 -29.47
C GLN A 2 5.67 4.39 -29.98
N GLY A 3 5.52 4.19 -31.30
CA GLY A 3 4.27 3.65 -31.88
C GLY A 3 3.96 2.22 -31.39
N LEU A 4 4.99 1.37 -31.23
CA LEU A 4 4.81 -0.02 -30.80
C LEU A 4 4.16 -0.10 -29.42
N SER A 5 4.68 0.63 -28.42
CA SER A 5 4.13 0.61 -27.07
C SER A 5 2.67 1.07 -27.01
N ARG A 6 2.30 2.06 -27.83
CA ARG A 6 0.90 2.53 -27.95
C ARG A 6 0.01 1.49 -28.62
N ASP A 7 0.49 0.84 -29.68
CA ASP A 7 -0.26 -0.19 -30.38
C ASP A 7 -0.47 -1.44 -29.50
N LEU A 8 0.53 -1.81 -28.70
CA LEU A 8 0.40 -2.87 -27.69
C LEU A 8 -0.70 -2.54 -26.68
N CYS A 9 -0.69 -1.34 -26.09
CA CYS A 9 -1.69 -0.93 -25.10
C CYS A 9 -3.10 -0.80 -25.72
N ARG A 10 -3.21 -0.30 -26.96
CA ARG A 10 -4.47 -0.30 -27.72
C ARG A 10 -4.98 -1.71 -27.98
N GLY A 11 -4.11 -2.66 -28.29
CA GLY A 11 -4.48 -4.07 -28.42
C GLY A 11 -5.05 -4.63 -27.10
N LEU A 12 -4.41 -4.32 -25.97
CA LEU A 12 -4.87 -4.70 -24.62
C LEU A 12 -6.19 -4.03 -24.20
N TYR A 13 -6.68 -3.03 -24.94
CA TYR A 13 -8.00 -2.44 -24.70
C TYR A 13 -9.14 -3.38 -25.15
N PHE A 14 -8.88 -4.24 -26.13
CA PHE A 14 -9.88 -5.18 -26.66
C PHE A 14 -9.88 -6.48 -25.83
N ASP A 15 -10.34 -6.36 -24.59
CA ASP A 15 -10.37 -7.41 -23.56
C ASP A 15 -11.02 -8.74 -24.01
N HIS A 16 -12.01 -8.68 -24.90
CA HIS A 16 -12.67 -9.84 -25.51
C HIS A 16 -11.76 -10.71 -26.40
N LEU A 17 -10.62 -10.18 -26.87
CA LEU A 17 -9.64 -10.90 -27.70
C LEU A 17 -8.57 -11.55 -26.81
N SER A 18 -8.98 -12.52 -26.00
CA SER A 18 -8.17 -13.08 -24.90
C SER A 18 -6.80 -13.64 -25.33
N GLU A 19 -6.74 -14.39 -26.44
CA GLU A 19 -5.48 -14.91 -27.00
C GLU A 19 -4.53 -13.80 -27.47
N LEU A 20 -5.07 -12.76 -28.10
CA LEU A 20 -4.30 -11.60 -28.50
C LEU A 20 -3.78 -10.87 -27.26
N CYS A 21 -4.64 -10.61 -26.28
CA CYS A 21 -4.26 -10.00 -25.01
C CYS A 21 -3.14 -10.78 -24.33
N LEU A 22 -3.22 -12.11 -24.29
CA LEU A 22 -2.17 -12.95 -23.71
C LEU A 22 -0.82 -12.79 -24.42
N ALA A 23 -0.81 -12.78 -25.75
CA ALA A 23 0.39 -12.53 -26.54
C ALA A 23 0.97 -11.13 -26.31
N LEU A 24 0.10 -10.11 -26.23
CA LEU A 24 0.48 -8.73 -25.99
C LEU A 24 1.06 -8.53 -24.59
N VAL A 25 0.45 -9.10 -23.54
CA VAL A 25 0.97 -9.03 -22.16
C VAL A 25 2.37 -9.65 -22.07
N ARG A 26 2.58 -10.81 -22.70
CA ARG A 26 3.90 -11.44 -22.77
C ARG A 26 4.91 -10.57 -23.51
N CYS A 27 4.48 -9.91 -24.58
CA CYS A 27 5.32 -8.96 -25.31
C CYS A 27 5.72 -7.77 -24.43
N VAL A 28 4.78 -7.18 -23.68
CA VAL A 28 5.06 -6.12 -22.70
C VAL A 28 6.08 -6.59 -21.66
N GLY A 29 5.90 -7.79 -21.11
CA GLY A 29 6.83 -8.38 -20.14
C GLY A 29 8.22 -8.68 -20.73
N ALA A 30 8.33 -9.04 -22.00
CA ALA A 30 9.61 -9.28 -22.67
C ALA A 30 10.35 -7.97 -22.99
N LEU A 31 9.62 -6.93 -23.40
CA LEU A 31 10.19 -5.61 -23.71
C LEU A 31 10.65 -4.86 -22.44
N ALA A 32 10.15 -5.25 -21.27
CA ALA A 32 10.52 -4.66 -19.98
C ALA A 32 11.98 -4.92 -19.56
N VAL A 33 12.74 -5.75 -20.28
CA VAL A 33 14.18 -5.95 -20.05
C VAL A 33 15.02 -4.72 -20.41
N GLU A 34 14.48 -3.80 -21.23
CA GLU A 34 15.19 -2.59 -21.66
C GLU A 34 14.56 -1.34 -21.02
N SER A 35 15.37 -0.50 -20.36
CA SER A 35 14.89 0.68 -19.62
C SER A 35 14.11 1.69 -20.48
N ALA A 36 14.56 1.93 -21.72
CA ALA A 36 13.88 2.83 -22.65
C ALA A 36 12.51 2.30 -23.06
N LEU A 37 12.35 0.98 -23.19
CA LEU A 37 11.08 0.34 -23.51
C LEU A 37 10.15 0.29 -22.31
N GLN A 38 10.66 0.04 -21.09
CA GLN A 38 9.89 0.16 -19.86
C GLN A 38 9.24 1.55 -19.73
N ALA A 39 10.03 2.62 -19.95
CA ALA A 39 9.54 3.99 -19.88
C ALA A 39 8.47 4.27 -20.96
N GLN A 40 8.66 3.77 -22.19
CA GLN A 40 7.68 3.93 -23.27
C GLN A 40 6.39 3.16 -22.99
N LEU A 41 6.47 1.96 -22.42
CA LEU A 41 5.31 1.16 -22.02
C LEU A 41 4.54 1.82 -20.88
N LEU A 42 5.24 2.36 -19.88
CA LEU A 42 4.64 3.12 -18.80
C LEU A 42 3.93 4.38 -19.32
N ALA A 43 4.60 5.14 -20.20
CA ALA A 43 4.03 6.32 -20.85
C ALA A 43 2.87 5.99 -21.80
N ALA A 44 2.76 4.74 -22.28
CA ALA A 44 1.63 4.26 -23.05
C ALA A 44 0.48 3.73 -22.17
N GLY A 45 0.59 3.80 -20.84
CA GLY A 45 -0.45 3.38 -19.90
C GLY A 45 -0.51 1.88 -19.65
N ALA A 46 0.54 1.11 -19.96
CA ALA A 46 0.53 -0.35 -19.88
C ALA A 46 0.05 -0.88 -18.51
N LEU A 47 0.48 -0.26 -17.40
CA LEU A 47 0.07 -0.66 -16.04
C LEU A 47 -1.45 -0.70 -15.87
N PHE A 48 -2.19 0.25 -16.46
CA PHE A 48 -3.64 0.32 -16.29
C PHE A 48 -4.34 -0.89 -16.93
N HIS A 49 -3.90 -1.29 -18.11
CA HIS A 49 -4.43 -2.47 -18.80
C HIS A 49 -4.09 -3.76 -18.05
N LEU A 50 -2.83 -3.89 -17.61
CA LEU A 50 -2.36 -5.09 -16.89
C LEU A 50 -3.11 -5.26 -15.57
N LEU A 51 -3.24 -4.20 -14.76
CA LEU A 51 -3.93 -4.26 -13.48
C LEU A 51 -5.44 -4.54 -13.62
N LEU A 52 -6.10 -4.04 -14.67
CA LEU A 52 -7.51 -4.37 -14.92
C LEU A 52 -7.73 -5.87 -15.15
N SER A 53 -6.80 -6.55 -15.82
CA SER A 53 -6.91 -7.98 -16.05
C SER A 53 -6.79 -8.80 -14.75
N ALA A 54 -6.04 -8.31 -13.75
CA ALA A 54 -5.87 -8.99 -12.47
C ALA A 54 -7.20 -9.20 -11.72
N PHE A 55 -8.16 -8.30 -11.89
CA PHE A 55 -9.49 -8.38 -11.25
C PHE A 55 -10.45 -9.37 -11.90
N HIS A 56 -10.04 -10.05 -12.96
CA HIS A 56 -10.80 -11.15 -13.57
C HIS A 56 -10.32 -12.53 -13.09
N TYR A 57 -9.33 -12.58 -12.19
CA TYR A 57 -8.83 -13.82 -11.63
C TYR A 57 -9.85 -14.47 -10.69
N ASP A 58 -10.13 -15.74 -10.91
CA ASP A 58 -10.97 -16.58 -10.05
C ASP A 58 -10.15 -17.76 -9.54
N TYR A 59 -9.80 -17.70 -8.25
CA TYR A 59 -9.00 -18.74 -7.60
C TYR A 59 -9.81 -20.04 -7.38
N THR A 60 -11.13 -19.97 -7.35
CA THR A 60 -12.00 -21.13 -7.05
C THR A 60 -11.98 -22.16 -8.17
N LEU A 61 -11.67 -21.76 -9.41
CA LEU A 61 -11.54 -22.68 -10.54
C LEU A 61 -10.43 -23.73 -10.30
N ARG A 62 -9.29 -23.30 -9.74
CA ARG A 62 -8.17 -24.21 -9.43
C ARG A 62 -8.45 -25.08 -8.20
N GLU A 63 -9.09 -24.50 -7.18
CA GLU A 63 -9.44 -25.23 -5.97
C GLU A 63 -10.59 -26.22 -6.18
N GLY A 64 -11.44 -26.00 -7.19
CA GLY A 64 -12.57 -26.85 -7.55
C GLY A 64 -12.19 -28.19 -8.20
N GLY A 65 -10.91 -28.40 -8.55
CA GLY A 65 -10.42 -29.66 -9.11
C GLY A 65 -10.99 -30.05 -10.48
N VAL A 66 -11.60 -29.10 -11.19
CA VAL A 66 -12.13 -29.33 -12.54
C VAL A 66 -10.97 -29.26 -13.53
N GLU A 67 -10.71 -30.37 -14.23
CA GLU A 67 -9.78 -30.35 -15.37
C GLU A 67 -10.32 -29.38 -16.41
N SER A 68 -9.61 -28.26 -16.60
CA SER A 68 -9.98 -27.25 -17.59
C SER A 68 -8.85 -27.05 -18.58
N ALA A 69 -9.19 -27.09 -19.86
CA ALA A 69 -8.26 -26.79 -20.93
C ALA A 69 -8.42 -25.32 -21.33
N LEU A 70 -7.29 -24.66 -21.63
CA LEU A 70 -7.25 -23.27 -22.12
C LEU A 70 -8.14 -23.04 -23.35
N GLU A 71 -8.26 -24.04 -24.21
CA GLU A 71 -9.02 -23.95 -25.46
C GLU A 71 -10.55 -23.96 -25.25
N THR A 72 -11.03 -24.45 -24.10
CA THR A 72 -12.47 -24.64 -23.84
C THR A 72 -13.01 -23.79 -22.70
N ASN A 73 -12.14 -23.29 -21.81
CA ASN A 73 -12.56 -22.53 -20.63
C ASN A 73 -12.09 -21.07 -20.66
N GLN A 74 -13.04 -20.16 -20.90
CA GLN A 74 -12.79 -18.71 -20.90
C GLN A 74 -12.20 -18.21 -19.57
N GLN A 75 -12.59 -18.79 -18.43
CA GLN A 75 -12.08 -18.40 -17.13
C GLN A 75 -10.63 -18.84 -16.93
N GLU A 76 -10.22 -19.99 -17.48
CA GLU A 76 -8.82 -20.41 -17.43
C GLU A 76 -7.93 -19.48 -18.25
N VAL A 77 -8.42 -19.00 -19.40
CA VAL A 77 -7.73 -17.98 -20.19
C VAL A 77 -7.63 -16.66 -19.41
N ALA A 78 -8.70 -16.23 -18.75
CA ALA A 78 -8.70 -15.02 -17.91
C ALA A 78 -7.71 -15.14 -16.73
N ASN A 79 -7.66 -16.30 -16.07
CA ASN A 79 -6.72 -16.57 -14.98
C ASN A 79 -5.27 -16.51 -15.47
N ARG A 80 -4.97 -17.14 -16.61
CA ARG A 80 -3.65 -17.09 -17.21
C ARG A 80 -3.25 -15.68 -17.64
N LEU A 81 -4.18 -14.92 -18.21
CA LEU A 81 -3.96 -13.52 -18.56
C LEU A 81 -3.64 -12.68 -17.31
N ALA A 82 -4.39 -12.87 -16.22
CA ALA A 82 -4.14 -12.17 -14.96
C ALA A 82 -2.74 -12.47 -14.40
N GLU A 83 -2.30 -13.73 -14.43
CA GLU A 83 -0.96 -14.14 -13.94
C GLU A 83 0.18 -13.52 -14.75
N GLU A 84 0.06 -13.59 -16.07
CA GLU A 84 1.04 -13.00 -16.98
C GLU A 84 1.05 -11.46 -16.84
N SER A 85 -0.11 -10.84 -16.57
CA SER A 85 -0.19 -9.40 -16.36
C SER A 85 0.47 -8.95 -15.06
N ILE A 86 0.29 -9.70 -13.97
CA ILE A 86 0.99 -9.44 -12.71
C ILE A 86 2.50 -9.61 -12.89
N THR A 87 2.92 -10.64 -13.63
CA THR A 87 4.34 -10.84 -13.99
C THR A 87 4.88 -9.68 -14.83
N ALA A 88 4.12 -9.20 -15.82
CA ALA A 88 4.49 -8.05 -16.63
C ALA A 88 4.57 -6.76 -15.78
N CYS A 89 3.68 -6.54 -14.82
CA CYS A 89 3.76 -5.43 -13.86
C CYS A 89 5.06 -5.50 -13.05
N ALA A 90 5.42 -6.68 -12.53
CA ALA A 90 6.65 -6.89 -11.77
C ALA A 90 7.90 -6.53 -12.59
N ARG A 91 7.92 -6.96 -13.86
CA ARG A 91 9.00 -6.67 -14.81
C ARG A 91 9.08 -5.20 -15.18
N LEU A 92 7.95 -4.52 -15.43
CA LEU A 92 7.92 -3.09 -15.71
C LEU A 92 8.45 -2.25 -14.55
N ALA A 93 8.27 -2.73 -13.31
CA ALA A 93 8.81 -2.13 -12.10
C ALA A 93 10.28 -2.48 -11.83
N GLY A 94 10.87 -3.37 -12.63
CA GLY A 94 12.22 -3.88 -12.40
C GLY A 94 12.35 -4.65 -11.09
N LEU A 95 11.34 -5.47 -10.76
CA LEU A 95 11.38 -6.38 -9.61
C LEU A 95 11.91 -7.77 -9.98
N ASP A 96 11.97 -8.07 -11.29
CA ASP A 96 12.63 -9.24 -11.86
C ASP A 96 14.12 -8.92 -12.07
N GLU A 97 15.02 -9.86 -11.77
CA GLU A 97 16.48 -9.69 -11.90
C GLU A 97 16.92 -9.33 -13.32
N ALA A 98 16.17 -9.79 -14.32
CA ALA A 98 16.44 -9.51 -15.73
C ALA A 98 16.07 -8.08 -16.16
N CYS A 99 15.34 -7.33 -15.33
CA CYS A 99 14.76 -6.04 -15.71
C CYS A 99 15.40 -4.89 -14.92
N PRO A 100 15.77 -3.78 -15.59
CA PRO A 100 16.34 -2.62 -14.89
C PRO A 100 15.31 -1.98 -13.94
N PRO A 101 15.76 -1.38 -12.83
CA PRO A 101 14.87 -0.76 -11.85
C PRO A 101 14.15 0.44 -12.44
N ASN A 102 12.83 0.50 -12.24
CA ASN A 102 12.00 1.61 -12.72
C ASN A 102 11.25 2.28 -11.55
N ALA A 103 11.78 3.40 -11.08
CA ALA A 103 11.23 4.12 -9.93
C ALA A 103 9.80 4.64 -10.18
N ALA A 104 9.50 5.10 -11.40
CA ALA A 104 8.18 5.62 -11.75
C ALA A 104 7.11 4.50 -11.69
N ALA A 105 7.41 3.34 -12.27
CA ALA A 105 6.51 2.19 -12.20
C ALA A 105 6.34 1.67 -10.76
N ARG A 106 7.42 1.64 -9.96
CA ARG A 106 7.33 1.26 -8.53
C ARG A 106 6.45 2.22 -7.73
N SER A 107 6.60 3.53 -7.95
CA SER A 107 5.78 4.56 -7.31
C SER A 107 4.31 4.41 -7.70
N ALA A 108 4.02 4.22 -8.99
CA ALA A 108 2.67 3.99 -9.48
C ALA A 108 2.04 2.73 -8.86
N LEU A 109 2.75 1.60 -8.87
CA LEU A 109 2.26 0.36 -8.26
C LEU A 109 2.06 0.48 -6.75
N SER A 110 2.94 1.22 -6.05
CA SER A 110 2.79 1.47 -4.61
C SER A 110 1.53 2.28 -4.30
N ALA A 111 1.14 3.22 -5.15
CA ALA A 111 -0.09 3.97 -5.00
C ALA A 111 -1.33 3.12 -5.37
N LEU A 112 -1.26 2.43 -6.51
CA LEU A 112 -2.38 1.67 -7.08
C LEU A 112 -2.67 0.34 -6.39
N LEU A 113 -1.67 -0.33 -5.82
CA LEU A 113 -1.86 -1.61 -5.13
C LEU A 113 -1.67 -1.51 -3.62
N THR A 114 -1.35 -0.33 -3.09
CA THR A 114 -0.74 -0.12 -1.75
C THR A 114 0.73 -0.56 -1.69
N PRO A 115 1.54 0.05 -0.81
CA PRO A 115 2.96 -0.29 -0.67
C PRO A 115 3.21 -1.77 -0.34
N TYR A 116 2.35 -2.36 0.51
CA TYR A 116 2.46 -3.75 0.93
C TYR A 116 2.34 -4.72 -0.26
N LEU A 117 1.26 -4.62 -1.05
CA LEU A 117 1.07 -5.51 -2.21
C LEU A 117 2.09 -5.24 -3.32
N ALA A 118 2.51 -3.98 -3.50
CA ALA A 118 3.56 -3.63 -4.46
C ALA A 118 4.90 -4.31 -4.13
N ARG A 119 5.27 -4.46 -2.85
CA ARG A 119 6.44 -5.26 -2.46
C ARG A 119 6.23 -6.75 -2.70
N LYS A 120 5.04 -7.27 -2.37
CA LYS A 120 4.72 -8.69 -2.58
C LYS A 120 4.72 -9.09 -4.06
N LEU A 121 4.57 -8.13 -4.98
CA LEU A 121 4.68 -8.34 -6.42
C LEU A 121 6.01 -8.98 -6.87
N GLY A 122 7.12 -8.68 -6.19
CA GLY A 122 8.45 -9.24 -6.49
C GLY A 122 8.83 -10.45 -5.64
N VAL A 123 7.97 -10.89 -4.72
CA VAL A 123 8.27 -11.92 -3.73
C VAL A 123 7.34 -13.12 -3.83
N LEU A 124 6.04 -12.87 -3.99
CA LEU A 124 5.03 -13.91 -4.09
C LEU A 124 4.85 -14.38 -5.54
N PRO A 125 4.52 -15.67 -5.75
CA PRO A 125 4.12 -16.13 -7.07
C PRO A 125 2.80 -15.46 -7.48
N ALA A 126 2.63 -15.19 -8.78
CA ALA A 126 1.48 -14.44 -9.30
C ALA A 126 0.10 -14.97 -8.84
N PRO A 127 -0.17 -16.30 -8.81
CA PRO A 127 -1.45 -16.83 -8.34
C PRO A 127 -1.77 -16.49 -6.88
N GLU A 128 -0.75 -16.45 -6.01
CA GLU A 128 -0.93 -16.16 -4.59
C GLU A 128 -1.24 -14.68 -4.37
N LEU A 129 -0.53 -13.78 -5.07
CA LEU A 129 -0.84 -12.35 -5.04
C LEU A 129 -2.23 -12.06 -5.60
N LEU A 130 -2.60 -12.70 -6.72
CA LEU A 130 -3.92 -12.55 -7.32
C LEU A 130 -5.03 -13.00 -6.37
N ARG A 131 -4.81 -14.10 -5.62
CA ARG A 131 -5.75 -14.53 -4.58
C ARG A 131 -5.94 -13.47 -3.50
N ILE A 132 -4.86 -12.78 -3.08
CA ILE A 132 -4.97 -11.66 -2.12
C ILE A 132 -5.73 -10.49 -2.74
N LEU A 133 -5.41 -10.13 -3.99
CA LEU A 133 -6.10 -9.05 -4.72
C LEU A 133 -7.59 -9.33 -4.90
N THR A 134 -7.99 -10.58 -5.06
CA THR A 134 -9.40 -10.99 -5.23
C THR A 134 -10.09 -11.44 -3.95
N ALA A 135 -9.42 -11.44 -2.80
CA ALA A 135 -10.01 -11.60 -1.47
C ALA A 135 -10.26 -10.26 -0.74
N ASN A 136 -11.12 -10.29 0.29
CA ASN A 136 -11.21 -9.21 1.28
C ASN A 136 -10.16 -9.47 2.37
N THR A 137 -9.37 -8.47 2.72
CA THR A 137 -8.35 -8.51 3.76
C THR A 137 -8.42 -7.22 4.57
N GLU A 138 -8.54 -7.35 5.89
CA GLU A 138 -8.41 -6.25 6.83
C GLU A 138 -7.41 -6.66 7.92
N ASN A 139 -6.17 -6.18 7.76
CA ASN A 139 -5.10 -6.38 8.71
C ASN A 139 -4.19 -5.14 8.76
N PRO A 140 -3.23 -5.05 9.70
CA PRO A 140 -2.40 -3.87 9.87
C PRO A 140 -1.64 -3.40 8.63
N TYR A 141 -1.33 -4.29 7.68
CA TYR A 141 -0.63 -3.97 6.43
C TYR A 141 -1.56 -3.70 5.25
N LEU A 142 -2.81 -4.14 5.32
CA LEU A 142 -3.70 -4.15 4.17
C LEU A 142 -5.15 -3.96 4.60
N LEU A 143 -5.69 -2.80 4.24
CA LEU A 143 -7.12 -2.49 4.23
C LEU A 143 -7.62 -2.59 2.78
N TRP A 144 -8.15 -3.76 2.44
CA TRP A 144 -8.50 -4.15 1.07
C TRP A 144 -9.81 -4.94 1.04
N ASP A 145 -10.84 -4.34 0.48
CA ASP A 145 -12.21 -4.84 0.48
C ASP A 145 -12.87 -4.66 -0.89
N ASN A 146 -14.17 -4.92 -0.96
CA ASN A 146 -14.93 -4.69 -2.20
C ASN A 146 -14.96 -3.22 -2.62
N ALA A 147 -15.02 -2.28 -1.67
CA ALA A 147 -15.12 -0.85 -1.96
C ALA A 147 -13.82 -0.28 -2.54
N THR A 148 -12.68 -0.55 -1.88
CA THR A 148 -11.34 -0.16 -2.34
C THR A 148 -11.03 -0.76 -3.72
N ARG A 149 -11.37 -2.02 -3.95
CA ARG A 149 -11.21 -2.64 -5.28
C ARG A 149 -12.09 -2.00 -6.34
N ALA A 150 -13.34 -1.67 -6.01
CA ALA A 150 -14.23 -0.99 -6.94
C ALA A 150 -13.69 0.41 -7.29
N GLU A 151 -13.19 1.16 -6.30
CA GLU A 151 -12.57 2.48 -6.49
C GLU A 151 -11.37 2.40 -7.42
N LEU A 152 -10.45 1.47 -7.18
CA LEU A 152 -9.29 1.26 -8.06
C LEU A 152 -9.73 0.84 -9.47
N ARG A 153 -10.66 -0.11 -9.61
CA ARG A 153 -11.13 -0.57 -10.93
C ARG A 153 -11.75 0.57 -11.74
N GLU A 154 -12.49 1.46 -11.10
CA GLU A 154 -13.08 2.61 -11.77
C GLU A 154 -12.00 3.58 -12.24
N TYR A 155 -11.05 3.93 -11.36
CA TYR A 155 -9.91 4.76 -11.72
C TYR A 155 -9.11 4.17 -12.90
N LEU A 156 -8.78 2.88 -12.85
CA LEU A 156 -8.03 2.22 -13.92
C LEU A 156 -8.80 2.23 -15.25
N ARG A 157 -10.13 2.04 -15.24
CA ARG A 157 -10.97 2.13 -16.45
C ARG A 157 -11.00 3.53 -17.03
N GLU A 158 -11.11 4.55 -16.18
CA GLU A 158 -11.07 5.94 -16.62
C GLU A 158 -9.73 6.28 -17.27
N GLN A 159 -8.61 5.89 -16.64
CA GLN A 159 -7.28 6.09 -17.19
C GLN A 159 -7.08 5.34 -18.50
N GLN A 160 -7.48 4.06 -18.56
CA GLN A 160 -7.40 3.25 -19.77
C GLN A 160 -8.18 3.89 -20.94
N ARG A 161 -9.42 4.33 -20.70
CA ARG A 161 -10.23 5.03 -21.72
C ARG A 161 -9.61 6.35 -22.15
N SER A 162 -9.06 7.10 -21.21
CA SER A 162 -8.38 8.37 -21.49
C SER A 162 -7.20 8.15 -22.42
N VAL A 163 -6.28 7.24 -22.06
CA VAL A 163 -5.07 6.93 -22.84
C VAL A 163 -5.41 6.44 -24.24
N VAL A 164 -6.43 5.59 -24.40
CA VAL A 164 -6.83 5.09 -25.73
C VAL A 164 -7.41 6.20 -26.60
N ARG A 165 -8.17 7.13 -26.02
CA ARG A 165 -8.85 8.23 -26.73
C ARG A 165 -7.94 9.41 -27.06
N SER A 166 -7.15 9.90 -26.09
CA SER A 166 -6.27 11.05 -26.26
C SER A 166 -4.88 10.65 -26.76
N GLY A 167 -4.43 9.42 -26.48
CA GLY A 167 -3.04 9.00 -26.68
C GLY A 167 -2.08 9.51 -25.61
N GLU A 168 -2.60 10.18 -24.57
CA GLU A 168 -1.84 10.76 -23.47
C GLU A 168 -2.17 10.02 -22.17
N CYS A 169 -1.11 9.61 -21.47
CA CYS A 169 -1.19 8.97 -20.16
C CYS A 169 -1.10 10.04 -19.07
N ASP A 170 -1.69 9.76 -17.91
CA ASP A 170 -1.48 10.57 -16.70
C ASP A 170 0.02 10.76 -16.43
N GLU A 171 0.43 12.00 -16.13
CA GLU A 171 1.84 12.35 -15.90
C GLU A 171 2.42 11.61 -14.69
N SER A 172 1.58 11.29 -13.71
CA SER A 172 1.98 10.53 -12.53
C SER A 172 1.94 9.01 -12.74
N TYR A 173 1.42 8.54 -13.88
CA TYR A 173 1.18 7.12 -14.17
C TYR A 173 0.33 6.41 -13.10
N GLY A 174 -0.51 7.16 -12.37
CA GLY A 174 -1.27 6.67 -11.23
C GLY A 174 -0.61 6.81 -9.87
N ALA A 175 0.61 7.36 -9.77
CA ALA A 175 1.29 7.58 -8.49
C ALA A 175 0.57 8.56 -7.55
N ASN A 176 -0.29 9.43 -8.08
CA ASN A 176 -1.10 10.37 -7.29
C ASN A 176 -2.46 9.79 -6.86
N PHE A 177 -2.76 8.53 -7.18
CA PHE A 177 -4.00 7.89 -6.77
C PHE A 177 -4.02 7.66 -5.25
N VAL A 178 -5.13 8.01 -4.60
CA VAL A 178 -5.31 7.86 -3.15
C VAL A 178 -6.72 7.35 -2.85
N TYR A 179 -6.81 6.19 -2.23
CA TYR A 179 -8.07 5.58 -1.79
C TYR A 179 -8.82 6.48 -0.81
N SER A 180 -10.12 6.57 -1.00
CA SER A 180 -11.00 7.31 -0.09
C SER A 180 -10.96 6.74 1.32
N ALA A 181 -10.96 5.40 1.44
CA ALA A 181 -10.85 4.71 2.73
C ALA A 181 -9.52 4.99 3.47
N HIS A 182 -8.43 5.25 2.75
CA HIS A 182 -7.12 5.47 3.37
C HIS A 182 -6.91 6.93 3.80
N LYS A 183 -7.67 7.88 3.27
CA LYS A 183 -7.57 9.32 3.63
C LYS A 183 -7.95 9.60 5.08
N GLU A 184 -8.82 8.77 5.65
CA GLU A 184 -9.32 8.93 7.02
C GLU A 184 -8.47 8.15 8.03
N GLU A 185 -7.53 7.32 7.56
CA GLU A 185 -6.72 6.44 8.39
C GLU A 185 -5.38 7.08 8.78
N LEU A 186 -4.93 6.79 10.00
CA LEU A 186 -3.56 7.07 10.40
C LEU A 186 -2.65 5.93 9.94
N VAL A 187 -1.79 6.21 8.97
CA VAL A 187 -0.79 5.27 8.47
C VAL A 187 0.61 5.71 8.90
N VAL A 188 1.33 4.84 9.61
CA VAL A 188 2.71 5.07 10.05
C VAL A 188 3.55 3.87 9.64
N GLY A 189 4.65 4.08 8.90
CA GLY A 189 5.47 2.98 8.41
C GLY A 189 4.68 1.97 7.56
N GLU A 190 3.70 2.46 6.79
CA GLU A 190 2.74 1.67 5.99
C GLU A 190 1.75 0.80 6.79
N ILE A 191 1.70 0.96 8.11
CA ILE A 191 0.79 0.23 8.98
C ILE A 191 -0.41 1.11 9.32
N PHE A 192 -1.61 0.56 9.12
CA PHE A 192 -2.87 1.15 9.57
C PHE A 192 -2.97 1.05 11.09
N VAL A 193 -2.64 2.16 11.77
CA VAL A 193 -2.46 2.21 13.23
C VAL A 193 -3.73 1.78 13.97
N ARG A 194 -4.91 2.16 13.45
CA ARG A 194 -6.21 1.74 14.02
C ARG A 194 -6.36 0.21 14.02
N ILE A 195 -6.16 -0.42 12.86
CA ILE A 195 -6.30 -1.87 12.70
C ILE A 195 -5.26 -2.60 13.56
N TYR A 196 -4.02 -2.10 13.63
CA TYR A 196 -3.01 -2.66 14.53
C TYR A 196 -3.42 -2.58 16.00
N ASN A 197 -4.01 -1.47 16.44
CA ASN A 197 -4.49 -1.35 17.82
C ASN A 197 -5.65 -2.29 18.13
N GLU A 198 -6.51 -2.57 17.15
CA GLU A 198 -7.58 -3.58 17.27
C GLU A 198 -7.03 -5.01 17.26
N GLN A 199 -5.88 -5.23 16.60
CA GLN A 199 -5.22 -6.53 16.44
C GLN A 199 -3.77 -6.50 17.00
N PRO A 200 -3.56 -6.23 18.29
CA PRO A 200 -2.23 -5.89 18.82
C PRO A 200 -1.21 -7.03 18.73
N THR A 201 -1.68 -8.29 18.68
CA THR A 201 -0.84 -9.49 18.58
C THR A 201 -0.50 -9.86 17.14
N PHE A 202 -0.90 -9.06 16.15
CA PHE A 202 -0.61 -9.34 14.74
C PHE A 202 0.91 -9.35 14.51
N PRO A 203 1.46 -10.39 13.86
CA PRO A 203 2.91 -10.50 13.62
C PRO A 203 3.36 -9.48 12.58
N LEU A 204 4.22 -8.54 12.99
CA LEU A 204 4.79 -7.54 12.10
C LEU A 204 6.05 -8.09 11.41
N GLU A 205 6.25 -7.77 10.13
CA GLU A 205 7.47 -8.13 9.39
C GLU A 205 8.72 -7.47 9.97
N ASN A 206 8.59 -6.21 10.42
CA ASN A 206 9.67 -5.46 11.05
C ASN A 206 9.16 -4.59 12.22
N PRO A 207 8.91 -5.18 13.40
CA PRO A 207 8.37 -4.46 14.56
C PRO A 207 9.33 -3.37 15.07
N ARG A 208 10.64 -3.56 14.88
CA ARG A 208 11.66 -2.56 15.23
C ARG A 208 11.51 -1.29 14.40
N GLN A 209 11.38 -1.41 13.07
CA GLN A 209 11.22 -0.25 12.20
C GLN A 209 9.92 0.48 12.51
N PHE A 210 8.81 -0.25 12.69
CA PHE A 210 7.53 0.36 13.04
C PHE A 210 7.58 1.12 14.38
N ALA A 211 8.26 0.59 15.40
CA ALA A 211 8.47 1.31 16.66
C ALA A 211 9.25 2.62 16.48
N LEU A 212 10.26 2.65 15.61
CA LEU A 212 11.01 3.86 15.26
C LEU A 212 10.13 4.86 14.53
N ASP A 213 9.38 4.41 13.51
CA ASP A 213 8.48 5.27 12.74
C ASP A 213 7.39 5.90 13.62
N LEU A 214 6.88 5.15 14.62
CA LEU A 214 5.95 5.66 15.63
C LEU A 214 6.59 6.71 16.55
N LEU A 215 7.82 6.48 17.01
CA LEU A 215 8.55 7.44 17.84
C LEU A 215 8.83 8.74 17.08
N ASP A 216 9.25 8.64 15.82
CA ASP A 216 9.48 9.79 14.94
C ASP A 216 8.17 10.55 14.67
N PHE A 217 7.08 9.83 14.38
CA PHE A 217 5.76 10.43 14.20
C PHE A 217 5.31 11.18 15.47
N VAL A 218 5.34 10.53 16.63
CA VAL A 218 4.96 11.14 17.93
C VAL A 218 5.85 12.34 18.25
N GLY A 219 7.16 12.25 17.95
CA GLY A 219 8.11 13.36 18.10
C GLY A 219 7.69 14.59 17.29
N SER A 220 7.34 14.39 16.02
CA SER A 220 6.87 15.47 15.14
C SER A 220 5.56 16.11 15.63
N GLN A 221 4.62 15.31 16.14
CA GLN A 221 3.35 15.82 16.67
C GLN A 221 3.56 16.58 17.98
N ALA A 222 4.42 16.08 18.88
CA ALA A 222 4.71 16.74 20.14
C ALA A 222 5.34 18.12 19.94
N GLN A 223 6.31 18.25 19.02
CA GLN A 223 6.94 19.53 18.69
C GLN A 223 5.89 20.55 18.22
N TYR A 224 4.95 20.11 17.37
CA TYR A 224 3.86 20.95 16.92
C TYR A 224 2.94 21.36 18.08
N LEU A 225 2.49 20.41 18.90
CA LEU A 225 1.60 20.67 20.04
C LEU A 225 2.22 21.67 21.03
N HIS A 226 3.54 21.59 21.29
CA HIS A 226 4.24 22.58 22.12
C HIS A 226 4.30 23.96 21.47
N SER A 227 4.60 24.04 20.17
CA SER A 227 4.66 25.31 19.44
C SER A 227 3.28 26.01 19.35
N ALA A 228 2.21 25.24 19.15
CA ALA A 228 0.84 25.75 19.14
C ALA A 228 0.44 26.30 20.50
N ARG A 229 0.85 25.65 21.60
CA ARG A 229 0.60 26.14 22.97
C ARG A 229 1.33 27.44 23.28
N SER A 230 2.54 27.65 22.73
CA SER A 230 3.27 28.91 22.94
C SER A 230 2.66 30.12 22.20
N LEU A 231 1.76 29.87 21.23
CA LEU A 231 1.12 30.89 20.41
C LEU A 231 -0.32 31.20 20.87
N ASP A 232 -1.04 30.20 21.41
CA ASP A 232 -2.44 30.33 21.84
C ASP A 232 -2.61 30.05 23.34
N ASP A 233 -2.55 31.12 24.15
CA ASP A 233 -2.63 31.05 25.62
C ASP A 233 -4.01 30.67 26.19
N ASN A 234 -5.00 30.24 25.38
CA ASN A 234 -6.31 29.80 25.91
C ASN A 234 -7.22 28.93 25.01
N ASN A 235 -6.82 28.48 23.80
CA ASN A 235 -7.79 27.85 22.86
C ASN A 235 -7.31 26.59 22.10
N VAL A 236 -6.35 25.86 22.65
CA VAL A 236 -5.78 24.63 22.06
C VAL A 236 -6.81 23.48 21.93
N GLY A 237 -7.95 23.59 22.61
CA GLY A 237 -9.04 22.61 22.56
C GLY A 237 -10.14 22.87 21.52
N GLN A 238 -10.09 23.95 20.72
CA GLN A 238 -11.20 24.32 19.81
C GLN A 238 -10.84 24.44 18.33
N ALA A 239 -9.55 24.47 17.97
CA ALA A 239 -9.16 24.31 16.57
C ALA A 239 -9.32 22.84 16.18
N SER A 240 -10.19 22.52 15.22
CA SER A 240 -10.50 21.15 14.79
C SER A 240 -9.24 20.31 14.46
N GLY A 241 -8.19 20.95 13.95
CA GLY A 241 -6.90 20.30 13.69
C GLY A 241 -6.08 19.94 14.93
N GLY A 242 -6.24 20.64 16.06
CA GLY A 242 -5.58 20.31 17.32
C GLY A 242 -6.15 19.04 17.96
N ILE A 243 -7.48 18.91 17.98
CA ILE A 243 -8.18 17.73 18.51
C ILE A 243 -7.80 16.48 17.71
N GLN A 244 -7.81 16.57 16.37
CA GLN A 244 -7.46 15.43 15.51
C GLN A 244 -6.01 14.98 15.71
N ARG A 245 -5.05 15.91 15.84
CA ARG A 245 -3.65 15.57 16.09
C ARG A 245 -3.43 14.92 17.45
N VAL A 246 -4.12 15.39 18.50
CA VAL A 246 -4.06 14.75 19.82
C VAL A 246 -4.57 13.31 19.72
N ALA A 247 -5.70 13.09 19.05
CA ALA A 247 -6.23 11.74 18.83
C ALA A 247 -5.28 10.84 18.05
N GLN A 248 -4.66 11.35 16.97
CA GLN A 248 -3.66 10.61 16.20
C GLN A 248 -2.40 10.28 17.02
N THR A 249 -1.95 11.22 17.86
CA THR A 249 -0.81 11.00 18.75
C THR A 249 -1.12 9.93 19.80
N GLU A 250 -2.34 9.95 20.35
CA GLU A 250 -2.83 8.93 21.28
C GLU A 250 -2.88 7.55 20.61
N GLN A 251 -3.42 7.44 19.40
CA GLN A 251 -3.45 6.20 18.63
C GLN A 251 -2.05 5.66 18.32
N ALA A 252 -1.11 6.54 17.94
CA ALA A 252 0.28 6.16 17.69
C ALA A 252 1.00 5.68 18.95
N LEU A 253 0.79 6.34 20.10
CA LEU A 253 1.34 5.88 21.37
C LEU A 253 0.73 4.55 21.83
N GLN A 254 -0.57 4.33 21.57
CA GLN A 254 -1.20 3.05 21.88
C GLN A 254 -0.59 1.93 21.04
N ALA A 255 -0.32 2.20 19.75
CA ALA A 255 0.39 1.26 18.89
C ALA A 255 1.81 1.01 19.39
N LEU A 256 2.53 2.06 19.81
CA LEU A 256 3.87 1.91 20.38
C LEU A 256 3.86 1.02 21.63
N HIS A 257 2.91 1.23 22.55
CA HIS A 257 2.72 0.38 23.72
C HIS A 257 2.50 -1.08 23.31
N ASN A 258 1.61 -1.32 22.34
CA ASN A 258 1.29 -2.67 21.85
C ASN A 258 2.51 -3.36 21.21
N VAL A 259 3.29 -2.64 20.40
CA VAL A 259 4.53 -3.17 19.80
C VAL A 259 5.53 -3.57 20.87
N LEU A 260 5.80 -2.69 21.83
CA LEU A 260 6.77 -2.95 22.91
C LEU A 260 6.35 -4.15 23.75
N ARG A 261 5.07 -4.22 24.12
CA ARG A 261 4.54 -5.31 24.95
C ARG A 261 4.67 -6.68 24.30
N ASN A 262 4.52 -6.74 22.98
CA ASN A 262 4.53 -8.01 22.24
C ASN A 262 5.89 -8.38 21.65
N ASN A 263 6.89 -7.49 21.73
CA ASN A 263 8.22 -7.69 21.16
C ASN A 263 9.31 -7.32 22.19
N PRO A 264 9.71 -8.26 23.06
CA PRO A 264 10.71 -7.98 24.09
C PRO A 264 12.06 -7.60 23.47
N GLY A 265 12.75 -6.62 24.08
CA GLY A 265 14.03 -6.08 23.63
C GLY A 265 13.92 -4.75 22.86
N LEU A 266 12.72 -4.38 22.40
CA LEU A 266 12.49 -3.11 21.70
C LEU A 266 12.38 -1.90 22.66
N GLU A 267 12.28 -2.11 23.96
CA GLU A 267 12.20 -1.06 24.99
C GLU A 267 13.42 -0.12 24.94
N SER A 268 14.58 -0.66 24.56
CA SER A 268 15.82 0.08 24.39
C SER A 268 15.72 1.24 23.39
N LEU A 269 14.80 1.17 22.42
CA LEU A 269 14.57 2.23 21.43
C LEU A 269 13.97 3.50 22.05
N CYS A 270 13.22 3.35 23.15
CA CYS A 270 12.57 4.47 23.83
C CYS A 270 13.52 5.23 24.77
N VAL A 271 14.71 4.71 25.06
CA VAL A 271 15.67 5.32 26.00
C VAL A 271 16.09 6.73 25.54
N GLY A 272 16.29 6.93 24.23
CA GLY A 272 16.59 8.25 23.66
C GLY A 272 15.40 9.22 23.67
N HIS A 273 14.20 8.73 23.95
CA HIS A 273 12.94 9.45 23.78
C HIS A 273 12.22 9.74 25.12
N PHE A 274 12.84 9.50 26.26
CA PHE A 274 12.22 9.81 27.57
C PHE A 274 11.80 11.27 27.72
N ARG A 275 12.62 12.20 27.20
CA ARG A 275 12.26 13.63 27.21
C ARG A 275 10.95 13.89 26.48
N LEU A 276 10.76 13.23 25.32
CA LEU A 276 9.52 13.32 24.55
C LEU A 276 8.33 12.76 25.34
N LEU A 277 8.46 11.58 25.95
CA LEU A 277 7.40 10.96 26.75
C LEU A 277 7.02 11.83 27.96
N PHE A 278 8.00 12.37 28.69
CA PHE A 278 7.73 13.28 29.82
C PHE A 278 7.11 14.60 29.37
N CYS A 279 7.51 15.13 28.21
CA CYS A 279 6.88 16.28 27.59
C CYS A 279 5.38 16.03 27.30
N LEU A 280 5.03 14.85 26.76
CA LEU A 280 3.62 14.48 26.51
C LEU A 280 2.82 14.32 27.80
N LEU A 281 3.41 13.80 28.88
CA LEU A 281 2.77 13.76 30.20
C LEU A 281 2.46 15.16 30.75
N SER A 282 3.32 16.14 30.48
CA SER A 282 3.12 17.53 30.93
C SER A 282 2.01 18.28 30.18
N LEU A 283 1.37 17.66 29.18
CA LEU A 283 0.30 18.30 28.42
C LEU A 283 -1.03 18.29 29.20
N ASP A 284 -1.37 19.41 29.83
CA ASP A 284 -2.67 19.58 30.50
C ASP A 284 -3.85 19.46 29.54
N GLY A 285 -4.94 18.84 30.00
CA GLY A 285 -6.20 18.70 29.24
C GLY A 285 -6.31 17.44 28.37
N CYS A 286 -5.22 16.70 28.17
CA CYS A 286 -5.17 15.51 27.31
C CYS A 286 -5.07 14.21 28.13
N ARG A 287 -6.12 13.88 28.90
CA ARG A 287 -6.08 12.73 29.83
C ARG A 287 -5.85 11.37 29.15
N GLY A 288 -6.42 11.15 27.96
CA GLY A 288 -6.24 9.90 27.20
C GLY A 288 -4.77 9.72 26.80
N LEU A 289 -4.21 10.72 26.12
CA LEU A 289 -2.80 10.80 25.77
C LEU A 289 -1.87 10.59 26.99
N GLN A 290 -2.14 11.25 28.11
CA GLN A 290 -1.37 11.08 29.34
C GLN A 290 -1.44 9.64 29.85
N ALA A 291 -2.62 9.03 29.87
CA ALA A 291 -2.81 7.66 30.33
C ALA A 291 -2.03 6.65 29.47
N VAL A 292 -2.11 6.77 28.13
CA VAL A 292 -1.37 5.89 27.22
C VAL A 292 0.15 6.10 27.36
N THR A 293 0.59 7.35 27.54
CA THR A 293 2.01 7.66 27.79
C THR A 293 2.52 6.97 29.06
N VAL A 294 1.73 6.95 30.13
CA VAL A 294 2.07 6.20 31.36
C VAL A 294 2.17 4.70 31.06
N GLN A 295 1.27 4.13 30.26
CA GLN A 295 1.33 2.71 29.89
C GLN A 295 2.60 2.36 29.11
N VAL A 296 3.03 3.23 28.19
CA VAL A 296 4.33 3.08 27.49
C VAL A 296 5.47 3.07 28.50
N ILE A 297 5.52 4.06 29.41
CA ILE A 297 6.59 4.13 30.42
C ILE A 297 6.57 2.90 31.34
N GLN A 298 5.40 2.42 31.74
CA GLN A 298 5.26 1.20 32.54
C GLN A 298 5.83 -0.01 31.81
N ALA A 299 5.53 -0.17 30.51
CA ALA A 299 6.09 -1.25 29.70
C ALA A 299 7.63 -1.21 29.65
N LEU A 300 8.23 -0.01 29.60
CA LEU A 300 9.68 0.17 29.63
C LEU A 300 10.31 -0.18 30.99
N THR A 301 9.58 0.00 32.09
CA THR A 301 10.08 -0.29 33.45
C THR A 301 9.80 -1.72 33.92
N GLY A 302 8.79 -2.37 33.34
CA GLY A 302 8.34 -3.71 33.74
C GLY A 302 9.16 -4.87 33.17
N SER A 303 10.02 -4.62 32.18
CA SER A 303 10.84 -5.64 31.52
C SER A 303 12.09 -6.07 32.32
N HIS A 304 12.16 -5.74 33.61
CA HIS A 304 13.30 -6.05 34.51
C HIS A 304 13.05 -7.18 35.53
N THR A 305 12.05 -8.04 35.33
CA THR A 305 11.87 -9.25 36.15
C THR A 305 11.74 -10.50 35.31
#